data_AF-A0A6J8AW07-F1
#
_entry.id   AF-A0A6J8AW07-F1
#
_cell.length_a   1.000
_cell.length_b   1.000
_cell.length_c   1.000
_cell.angle_alpha   90.00
_cell.angle_beta   90.00
_cell.angle_gamma   90.00
#
_symmetry.space_group_name_H-M   'P 1'
#
loop_
_entity.id
_entity.type
_entity.pdbx_description
1 polymer ?
#
loop_
_entity_poly.entity_id
_entity_poly.type
_entity_poly.pdbx_seq_one_letter_code
_entity_poly.pdbx_strand_id
1 'polypeptide(L)'
;MIKNKSTLNGIRNAAVFKSEWKDAFETSIQPVIELVNGRFGRMKLKGTPLSVYRGVPHELFGQPLDDYHRPSSRNTTDFDTEEVELDKTNRELLKAGRARDAILCGECNKPRKGYSANRLIDEQDEVLRRIKEQKSYVCGDSLPEGWEMVMISSLLCTSEVETSYYGSTVRSFLPPCCVYCGTKGDFLESSDDYISELFTHFSVVRPICTHCRSKGHGAKIWGRQFVRKKKKS
;
A
#
# COMPACT_ATOMS: atom_id res chain seq x y z
N MET A 1 2.43 -35.22 28.49
CA MET A 1 2.86 -35.14 27.08
C MET A 1 1.64 -35.16 26.16
N ILE A 2 1.36 -34.10 25.42
CA ILE A 2 0.43 -34.18 24.28
C ILE A 2 1.23 -34.74 23.12
N LYS A 3 1.20 -36.07 22.94
CA LYS A 3 1.65 -36.67 21.68
C LYS A 3 0.60 -36.34 20.62
N ASN A 4 1.07 -35.80 19.48
CA ASN A 4 0.32 -35.64 18.22
C ASN A 4 -0.77 -34.55 18.13
N LYS A 5 -0.47 -33.29 18.45
CA LYS A 5 -1.26 -32.15 17.92
C LYS A 5 -0.34 -31.13 17.25
N SER A 6 -0.38 -31.07 15.92
CA SER A 6 0.49 -30.23 15.07
C SER A 6 -0.15 -28.92 14.59
N THR A 7 -1.41 -28.65 14.98
CA THR A 7 -2.15 -27.46 14.55
C THR A 7 -2.49 -26.55 15.72
N LEU A 8 -2.36 -25.23 15.51
CA LEU A 8 -2.67 -24.19 16.50
C LEU A 8 -4.09 -24.31 17.06
N ASN A 9 -5.07 -24.70 16.23
CA ASN A 9 -6.44 -24.97 16.68
C ASN A 9 -6.53 -26.21 17.58
N GLY A 10 -5.75 -27.27 17.30
CA GLY A 10 -5.73 -28.48 18.13
C GLY A 10 -5.16 -28.24 19.53
N ILE A 11 -4.19 -27.31 19.64
CA ILE A 11 -3.60 -26.87 20.90
C ILE A 11 -4.59 -25.96 21.67
N ARG A 12 -5.20 -24.96 21.01
CA ARG A 12 -6.22 -24.09 21.63
C ARG A 12 -7.39 -24.89 22.20
N ASN A 13 -7.93 -25.83 21.44
CA ASN A 13 -9.05 -26.65 21.90
C ASN A 13 -8.66 -27.59 23.06
N ALA A 14 -7.37 -27.96 23.19
CA ALA A 14 -6.89 -28.75 24.32
C ALA A 14 -6.73 -27.90 25.60
N ALA A 15 -6.37 -26.62 25.44
CA ALA A 15 -6.21 -25.68 26.56
C ALA A 15 -7.56 -25.30 27.21
N VAL A 16 -8.68 -25.40 26.49
CA VAL A 16 -10.04 -25.19 27.03
C VAL A 16 -10.38 -26.17 28.15
N PHE A 17 -9.77 -27.36 28.18
CA PHE A 17 -10.11 -28.43 29.13
C PHE A 17 -9.13 -28.57 30.31
N LYS A 18 -8.13 -27.69 30.45
CA LYS A 18 -7.19 -27.70 31.57
C LYS A 18 -6.89 -26.29 32.05
N SER A 19 -7.56 -25.87 33.12
CA SER A 19 -7.34 -24.56 33.78
C SER A 19 -5.87 -24.31 34.10
N GLU A 20 -5.16 -25.33 34.59
CA GLU A 20 -3.72 -25.26 34.90
C GLU A 20 -2.84 -24.84 33.71
N TRP A 21 -3.27 -25.12 32.47
CA TRP A 21 -2.51 -24.79 31.27
C TRP A 21 -2.77 -23.35 30.80
N LYS A 22 -3.96 -22.83 31.12
CA LYS A 22 -4.32 -21.43 30.89
C LYS A 22 -3.48 -20.53 31.81
N ASP A 23 -3.43 -20.84 33.10
CA ASP A 23 -2.67 -20.07 34.07
C ASP A 23 -1.16 -20.11 33.77
N ALA A 24 -0.64 -21.28 33.38
CA ALA A 24 0.76 -21.42 32.96
C ALA A 24 1.07 -20.63 31.67
N PHE A 25 0.15 -20.62 30.70
CA PHE A 25 0.31 -19.85 29.47
C PHE A 25 0.25 -18.34 29.73
N GLU A 26 -0.75 -17.86 30.47
CA GLU A 26 -0.89 -16.45 30.86
C GLU A 26 0.33 -15.96 31.65
N THR A 27 0.80 -16.76 32.61
CA THR A 27 2.03 -16.48 33.37
C THR A 27 3.26 -16.43 32.44
N SER A 28 3.35 -17.31 31.43
CA SER A 28 4.49 -17.34 30.51
C SER A 28 4.56 -16.15 29.56
N ILE A 29 3.42 -15.56 29.19
CA ILE A 29 3.35 -14.42 28.26
C ILE A 29 3.36 -13.06 28.98
N GLN A 30 3.05 -13.04 30.28
CA GLN A 30 2.95 -11.81 31.08
C GLN A 30 4.23 -10.95 31.03
N PRO A 31 5.46 -11.50 31.14
CA PRO A 31 6.70 -10.70 31.04
C PRO A 31 6.86 -10.04 29.65
N VAL A 32 6.40 -10.71 28.59
CA VAL A 32 6.43 -10.17 27.23
C VAL A 32 5.43 -9.05 27.07
N ILE A 33 4.21 -9.22 27.62
CA ILE A 33 3.17 -8.18 27.62
C ILE A 33 3.66 -6.94 28.36
N GLU A 34 4.28 -7.10 29.53
CA GLU A 34 4.85 -6.00 30.32
C GLU A 34 5.99 -5.30 29.59
N LEU A 35 6.91 -6.06 28.97
CA LEU A 35 8.01 -5.50 28.18
C LEU A 35 7.49 -4.68 26.99
N VAL A 36 6.50 -5.22 26.27
CA VAL A 36 5.88 -4.57 25.11
C VAL A 36 5.14 -3.32 25.55
N ASN A 37 4.28 -3.39 26.58
CA ASN A 37 3.57 -2.23 27.11
C ASN A 37 4.52 -1.16 27.63
N GLY A 38 5.61 -1.55 28.30
CA GLY A 38 6.64 -0.63 28.78
C GLY A 38 7.46 0.02 27.65
N ARG A 39 7.58 -0.63 26.48
CA ARG A 39 8.15 -0.01 25.28
C ARG A 39 7.15 0.93 24.60
N PHE A 40 5.90 0.51 24.44
CA PHE A 40 4.85 1.35 23.84
C PHE A 40 4.55 2.60 24.67
N GLY A 41 4.52 2.51 26.01
CA GLY A 41 4.33 3.68 26.87
C GLY A 41 5.45 4.72 26.79
N ARG A 42 6.63 4.31 26.33
CA ARG A 42 7.77 5.22 26.07
C ARG A 42 7.81 5.75 24.63
N MET A 43 7.06 5.12 23.72
CA MET A 43 6.97 5.58 22.34
C MET A 43 5.93 6.69 22.23
N LYS A 44 6.39 7.85 21.79
CA LYS A 44 5.55 9.01 21.49
C LYS A 44 5.59 9.26 19.99
N LEU A 45 4.44 9.54 19.39
CA LEU A 45 4.35 10.08 18.03
C LEU A 45 3.98 11.56 18.16
N LYS A 46 4.81 12.47 17.61
CA LYS A 46 4.59 13.93 17.72
C LYS A 46 4.32 14.43 19.17
N GLY A 47 4.94 13.80 20.17
CA GLY A 47 4.80 14.17 21.59
C GLY A 47 3.60 13.55 22.31
N THR A 48 2.68 12.88 21.62
CA THR A 48 1.57 12.13 22.23
C THR A 48 1.93 10.65 22.42
N PRO A 49 1.58 10.02 23.56
CA PRO A 49 1.79 8.59 23.77
C PRO A 49 0.97 7.77 22.77
N LEU A 50 1.55 6.70 22.23
CA LEU A 50 0.79 5.76 21.40
C LEU A 50 -0.26 5.03 22.27
N SER A 51 -1.52 5.05 21.84
CA SER A 51 -2.57 4.26 22.47
C SER A 51 -2.39 2.79 22.09
N VAL A 52 -2.23 1.93 23.10
CA VAL A 52 -2.23 0.48 22.91
C VAL A 52 -3.67 0.01 22.95
N TYR A 53 -4.22 -0.37 21.80
CA TYR A 53 -5.52 -1.03 21.74
C TYR A 53 -5.39 -2.42 22.35
N ARG A 54 -5.95 -2.60 23.55
CA ARG A 54 -6.13 -3.94 24.11
C ARG A 54 -7.26 -4.62 23.33
N GLY A 55 -7.06 -5.91 23.01
CA GLY A 55 -8.12 -6.74 22.46
C GLY A 55 -9.35 -6.71 23.38
N VAL A 56 -10.50 -7.11 22.82
CA VAL A 56 -11.77 -7.18 23.56
C VAL A 56 -11.56 -7.94 24.89
N PRO A 57 -12.04 -7.43 26.04
CA PRO A 57 -11.95 -8.11 27.33
C PRO A 57 -12.38 -9.58 27.26
N HIS A 58 -11.70 -10.46 28.00
CA HIS A 58 -11.97 -11.91 27.98
C HIS A 58 -13.44 -12.23 28.35
N GLU A 59 -14.08 -11.39 29.17
CA GLU A 59 -15.47 -11.51 29.61
C GLU A 59 -16.50 -11.43 28.48
N LEU A 60 -16.14 -10.83 27.34
CA LEU A 60 -17.00 -10.69 26.17
C LEU A 60 -16.81 -11.83 25.15
N PHE A 61 -15.85 -12.75 25.37
CA PHE A 61 -15.69 -13.91 24.49
C PHE A 61 -16.87 -14.87 24.67
N GLY A 62 -17.59 -15.12 23.56
CA GLY A 62 -18.80 -15.95 23.56
C GLY A 62 -20.09 -15.16 23.79
N GLN A 63 -20.02 -13.85 24.01
CA GLN A 63 -21.19 -12.96 23.98
C GLN A 63 -21.44 -12.44 22.55
N PRO A 64 -22.67 -12.02 22.23
CA PRO A 64 -22.95 -11.32 20.98
C PRO A 64 -22.17 -10.01 20.95
N LEU A 65 -21.26 -9.86 19.99
CA LEU A 65 -20.58 -8.60 19.74
C LEU A 65 -21.49 -7.73 18.86
N ASP A 66 -21.82 -6.54 19.32
CA ASP A 66 -22.49 -5.52 18.53
C ASP A 66 -21.48 -4.56 17.86
N ASP A 67 -21.99 -3.64 17.03
CA ASP A 67 -21.16 -2.67 16.32
C ASP A 67 -20.36 -1.73 17.25
N TYR A 68 -20.66 -1.65 18.55
CA TYR A 68 -19.88 -0.84 19.48
C TYR A 68 -18.49 -1.43 19.77
N HIS A 69 -18.35 -2.75 19.62
CA HIS A 69 -17.11 -3.49 19.85
C HIS A 69 -16.18 -3.51 18.63
N ARG A 70 -16.65 -2.98 17.50
CA ARG A 70 -15.90 -2.93 16.25
C ARG A 70 -15.10 -1.61 16.20
N PRO A 71 -13.75 -1.67 16.14
CA PRO A 71 -12.93 -0.45 16.12
C PRO A 71 -13.24 0.48 14.95
N SER A 72 -13.66 -0.07 13.81
CA SER A 72 -14.00 0.70 12.60
C SER A 72 -15.36 1.40 12.63
N SER A 73 -16.16 1.22 13.69
CA SER A 73 -17.48 1.86 13.88
C SER A 73 -17.47 2.90 15.00
N ARG A 74 -16.32 3.14 15.65
CA ARG A 74 -16.14 4.33 16.50
C ARG A 74 -16.28 5.58 15.64
N ASN A 75 -17.01 6.58 16.15
CA ASN A 75 -17.22 7.84 15.45
C ASN A 75 -15.89 8.48 15.07
N THR A 76 -15.81 9.02 13.85
CA THR A 76 -14.62 9.70 13.32
C THR A 76 -14.28 11.01 14.05
N THR A 77 -15.02 11.36 15.10
CA THR A 77 -14.80 12.54 15.94
C THR A 77 -13.55 12.45 16.81
N ASP A 78 -12.93 11.27 16.91
CA ASP A 78 -11.67 11.07 17.64
C ASP A 78 -10.42 11.36 16.79
N PHE A 79 -10.59 11.70 15.50
CA PHE A 79 -9.50 12.05 14.60
C PHE A 79 -9.31 13.57 14.53
N ASP A 80 -8.06 14.00 14.45
CA ASP A 80 -7.70 15.40 14.23
C ASP A 80 -8.41 15.91 12.96
N THR A 81 -9.22 16.97 13.12
CA THR A 81 -10.03 17.52 12.03
C THR A 81 -9.14 17.99 10.88
N GLU A 82 -7.93 18.47 11.18
CA GLU A 82 -6.97 18.89 10.16
C GLU A 82 -6.43 17.71 9.35
N GLU A 83 -6.12 16.58 9.99
CA GLU A 83 -5.63 15.37 9.29
C GLU A 83 -6.72 14.77 8.40
N VAL A 84 -7.97 14.79 8.84
CA VAL A 84 -9.13 14.32 8.06
C VAL A 84 -9.36 15.22 6.83
N GLU A 85 -9.29 16.54 6.98
CA GLU A 85 -9.44 17.47 5.85
C GLU A 85 -8.27 17.37 4.87
N LEU A 86 -7.03 17.24 5.38
CA LEU A 86 -5.86 17.05 4.52
C LEU A 86 -5.94 15.74 3.72
N ASP A 87 -6.39 14.64 4.33
CA ASP A 87 -6.61 13.37 3.62
C ASP A 87 -7.67 13.52 2.52
N LYS A 88 -8.78 14.23 2.78
CA LYS A 88 -9.79 14.54 1.76
C LYS A 88 -9.20 15.34 0.60
N THR A 89 -8.47 16.41 0.89
CA THR A 89 -7.81 17.24 -0.14
C THR A 89 -6.83 16.42 -0.96
N ASN A 90 -6.01 15.59 -0.32
CA ASN A 90 -5.06 14.71 -1.00
C ASN A 90 -5.77 13.67 -1.88
N ARG A 91 -6.88 13.09 -1.43
CA ARG A 91 -7.68 12.16 -2.25
C ARG A 91 -8.28 12.84 -3.47
N GLU A 92 -8.71 14.09 -3.36
CA GLU A 92 -9.21 14.88 -4.48
C GLU A 92 -8.12 15.25 -5.49
N LEU A 93 -6.92 15.56 -5.00
CA LEU A 93 -5.78 15.96 -5.82
C LEU A 93 -5.05 14.78 -6.48
N LEU A 94 -4.84 13.67 -5.79
CA LEU A 94 -4.03 12.53 -6.26
C LEU A 94 -4.80 11.59 -7.23
N LYS A 95 -5.66 12.16 -8.07
CA LYS A 95 -6.47 11.45 -9.07
C LYS A 95 -5.79 11.44 -10.44
N ALA A 96 -6.11 10.45 -11.27
CA ALA A 96 -5.50 10.30 -12.60
C ALA A 96 -5.74 11.50 -13.54
N GLY A 97 -6.85 12.21 -13.40
CA GLY A 97 -7.15 13.44 -14.17
C GLY A 97 -6.44 14.71 -13.68
N ARG A 98 -5.81 14.65 -12.50
CA ARG A 98 -4.99 15.74 -11.94
C ARG A 98 -3.50 15.53 -12.16
N ALA A 99 -3.11 14.37 -12.70
CA ALA A 99 -1.73 14.16 -13.12
C ALA A 99 -1.40 15.12 -14.27
N ARG A 100 -0.25 15.80 -14.17
CA ARG A 100 0.23 16.73 -15.20
C ARG A 100 1.44 16.17 -15.93
N ASP A 101 2.32 15.51 -15.20
CA ASP A 101 3.56 15.00 -15.75
C ASP A 101 4.15 13.88 -14.89
N ALA A 102 5.27 13.31 -15.33
CA ALA A 102 6.14 12.46 -14.53
C ALA A 102 7.59 12.94 -14.58
N ILE A 103 8.25 12.93 -13.42
CA ILE A 103 9.66 13.27 -13.25
C ILE A 103 10.41 11.98 -12.94
N LEU A 104 11.57 11.77 -13.57
CA LEU A 104 12.43 10.64 -13.24
C LEU A 104 13.18 10.94 -11.95
N CYS A 105 13.18 10.00 -11.01
CA CYS A 105 14.03 10.08 -9.83
C CYS A 105 15.52 10.02 -10.23
N GLY A 106 16.34 10.95 -9.75
CA GLY A 106 17.78 11.00 -10.01
C GLY A 106 18.55 9.79 -9.47
N GLU A 107 18.03 9.13 -8.43
CA GLU A 107 18.67 7.94 -7.84
C GLU A 107 18.22 6.62 -8.50
N CYS A 108 16.90 6.39 -8.58
CA CYS A 108 16.36 5.09 -8.99
C CYS A 108 15.83 5.08 -10.44
N ASN A 109 15.81 6.22 -11.12
CA ASN A 109 15.30 6.42 -12.48
C ASN A 109 13.83 6.02 -12.71
N LYS A 110 13.07 5.71 -11.65
CA LYS A 110 11.62 5.46 -11.77
C LYS A 110 10.89 6.77 -12.06
N PRO A 111 9.91 6.76 -12.96
CA PRO A 111 9.03 7.91 -13.12
C PRO A 111 8.10 8.05 -11.91
N ARG A 112 8.02 9.26 -11.36
CA ARG A 112 7.08 9.65 -10.30
C ARG A 112 6.12 10.69 -10.81
N LYS A 113 4.84 10.53 -10.50
CA LYS A 113 3.79 11.43 -11.00
C LYS A 113 3.72 12.73 -10.21
N GLY A 114 3.63 13.82 -10.95
CA GLY A 114 3.26 15.13 -10.44
C GLY A 114 1.78 15.41 -10.67
N TYR A 115 1.14 16.01 -9.66
CA TYR A 115 -0.28 16.31 -9.64
C TYR A 115 -0.51 17.80 -9.43
N SER A 116 -1.44 18.40 -10.16
CA SER A 116 -1.90 19.77 -9.91
C SER A 116 -3.41 19.87 -10.12
N ALA A 117 -4.06 20.75 -9.37
CA ALA A 117 -5.44 21.13 -9.61
C ALA A 117 -5.58 21.74 -11.02
N ASN A 118 -4.70 22.68 -11.38
CA ASN A 118 -4.77 23.41 -12.63
C ASN A 118 -3.77 22.85 -13.66
N ARG A 119 -3.88 23.30 -14.91
CA ARG A 119 -2.83 23.06 -15.90
C ARG A 119 -1.64 23.95 -15.54
N LEU A 120 -0.43 23.44 -15.73
CA LEU A 120 0.78 24.21 -15.51
C LEU A 120 0.83 25.40 -16.46
N ILE A 121 1.29 26.53 -15.95
CA ILE A 121 1.62 27.71 -16.76
C ILE A 121 3.02 27.54 -17.35
N ASP A 122 3.34 28.35 -18.38
CA ASP A 122 4.59 28.22 -19.14
C ASP A 122 5.84 28.35 -18.25
N GLU A 123 5.82 29.22 -17.23
CA GLU A 123 6.93 29.35 -16.28
C GLU A 123 7.14 28.09 -15.44
N GLN A 124 6.05 27.42 -15.03
CA GLN A 124 6.11 26.17 -14.27
C GLN A 124 6.60 25.01 -15.15
N ASP A 125 6.12 24.95 -16.40
CA ASP A 125 6.58 23.95 -17.37
C ASP A 125 8.08 24.09 -17.67
N GLU A 126 8.58 25.33 -17.81
CA GLU A 126 10.00 25.60 -18.04
C GLU A 126 10.88 25.14 -16.87
N VAL A 127 10.46 25.38 -15.63
CA VAL A 127 11.23 24.90 -14.48
C VAL A 127 11.09 23.38 -14.33
N LEU A 128 9.94 22.79 -14.65
CA LEU A 128 9.75 21.34 -14.63
C LEU A 128 10.70 20.67 -15.63
N ARG A 129 10.86 21.28 -16.81
CA ARG A 129 11.85 20.87 -17.81
C ARG A 129 13.26 20.91 -17.23
N ARG A 130 13.66 21.96 -16.52
CA ARG A 130 14.98 22.06 -15.85
C ARG A 130 15.19 20.98 -14.80
N ILE A 131 14.20 20.71 -13.95
CA ILE A 131 14.26 19.64 -12.94
C ILE A 131 14.51 18.28 -13.62
N LYS A 132 13.81 18.00 -14.72
CA LYS A 132 13.97 16.78 -15.49
C LYS A 132 15.35 16.66 -16.14
N GLU A 133 15.84 17.75 -16.72
CA GLU A 133 17.16 17.80 -17.39
C GLU A 133 18.30 17.63 -16.38
N GLN A 134 18.20 18.29 -15.22
CA GLN A 134 19.19 18.22 -14.15
C GLN A 134 19.08 16.95 -13.31
N LYS A 135 18.00 16.18 -13.46
CA LYS A 135 17.68 15.00 -12.64
C LYS A 135 17.74 15.29 -11.14
N SER A 136 17.29 16.48 -10.74
CA SER A 136 17.44 16.97 -9.36
C SER A 136 16.37 16.46 -8.39
N TYR A 137 15.33 15.79 -8.89
CA TYR A 137 14.26 15.21 -8.07
C TYR A 137 14.63 13.81 -7.56
N VAL A 138 14.43 13.56 -6.26
CA VAL A 138 14.51 12.22 -5.66
C VAL A 138 13.14 11.79 -5.14
N CYS A 139 12.90 10.47 -5.07
CA CYS A 139 11.64 9.92 -4.59
C CYS A 139 11.30 10.45 -3.18
N GLY A 140 10.12 11.04 -3.05
CA GLY A 140 9.62 11.59 -1.79
C GLY A 140 9.88 13.09 -1.62
N ASP A 141 10.70 13.68 -2.47
CA ASP A 141 10.96 15.11 -2.41
C ASP A 141 9.71 15.93 -2.73
N SER A 142 9.61 17.07 -2.05
CA SER A 142 8.66 18.12 -2.42
C SER A 142 9.25 18.99 -3.52
N LEU A 143 8.39 19.53 -4.37
CA LEU A 143 8.81 20.53 -5.34
C LEU A 143 9.04 21.88 -4.65
N PRO A 144 9.76 22.82 -5.30
CA PRO A 144 10.00 24.14 -4.72
C PRO A 144 8.71 24.83 -4.24
N GLU A 145 8.85 25.64 -3.19
CA GLU A 145 7.71 26.36 -2.62
C GLU A 145 7.05 27.31 -3.64
N GLY A 146 5.73 27.49 -3.54
CA GLY A 146 4.94 28.29 -4.48
C GLY A 146 4.54 27.56 -5.77
N TRP A 147 4.83 26.25 -5.86
CA TRP A 147 4.41 25.41 -6.98
C TRP A 147 3.01 24.86 -6.78
N GLU A 148 2.22 24.88 -7.86
CA GLU A 148 0.91 24.21 -7.85
C GLU A 148 1.03 22.69 -8.01
N MET A 149 2.15 22.21 -8.58
CA MET A 149 2.37 20.78 -8.72
C MET A 149 2.92 20.18 -7.44
N VAL A 150 2.39 19.03 -7.04
CA VAL A 150 2.84 18.26 -5.88
C VAL A 150 3.25 16.84 -6.28
N MET A 151 4.19 16.29 -5.53
CA MET A 151 4.66 14.91 -5.63
C MET A 151 4.21 14.14 -4.38
N ILE A 152 4.08 12.82 -4.49
CA ILE A 152 3.74 11.97 -3.33
C ILE A 152 5.00 11.77 -2.47
N SER A 153 5.02 12.37 -1.28
CA SER A 153 6.18 12.36 -0.37
C SER A 153 6.46 11.00 0.28
N SER A 154 5.46 10.11 0.34
CA SER A 154 5.63 8.76 0.91
C SER A 154 6.29 7.76 -0.04
N LEU A 155 6.59 8.15 -1.28
CA LEU A 155 7.26 7.29 -2.24
C LEU A 155 8.76 7.24 -1.99
N LEU A 156 9.30 6.03 -1.91
CA LEU A 156 10.72 5.78 -1.75
C LEU A 156 11.31 5.22 -3.06
N CYS A 157 12.63 5.21 -3.17
CA CYS A 157 13.32 4.57 -4.30
C CYS A 157 13.01 3.08 -4.43
N THR A 158 12.65 2.41 -3.33
CA THR A 158 12.22 1.01 -3.30
C THR A 158 10.75 0.82 -3.69
N SER A 159 9.93 1.87 -3.63
CA SER A 159 8.52 1.80 -4.03
C SER A 159 8.39 1.46 -5.51
N GLU A 160 7.39 0.65 -5.84
CA GLU A 160 6.94 0.39 -7.20
C GLU A 160 6.50 1.70 -7.89
N VAL A 161 6.42 1.70 -9.22
CA VAL A 161 5.81 2.80 -9.98
C VAL A 161 4.33 2.87 -9.62
N GLU A 162 3.85 4.08 -9.36
CA GLU A 162 2.50 4.30 -8.86
C GLU A 162 1.43 3.70 -9.78
N THR A 163 0.37 3.13 -9.20
CA THR A 163 -0.78 2.63 -9.95
C THR A 163 -1.37 3.65 -10.91
N SER A 164 -1.42 4.91 -10.48
CA SER A 164 -1.93 6.03 -11.27
C SER A 164 -1.10 6.28 -12.54
N TYR A 165 0.18 5.89 -12.59
CA TYR A 165 1.04 6.03 -13.77
C TYR A 165 0.45 5.30 -14.99
N TYR A 166 -0.19 4.15 -14.75
CA TYR A 166 -0.76 3.30 -15.79
C TYR A 166 -2.20 3.65 -16.18
N GLY A 167 -2.75 4.72 -15.59
CA GLY A 167 -4.10 5.19 -15.86
C GLY A 167 -4.29 5.57 -17.33
N SER A 168 -5.47 5.30 -17.89
CA SER A 168 -5.80 5.60 -19.29
C SER A 168 -5.62 7.09 -19.65
N THR A 169 -5.93 7.99 -18.71
CA THR A 169 -5.87 9.45 -18.90
C THR A 169 -4.47 9.99 -19.17
N VAL A 170 -3.42 9.23 -18.85
CA VAL A 170 -2.03 9.67 -19.01
C VAL A 170 -1.25 8.90 -20.06
N ARG A 171 -1.87 7.89 -20.69
CA ARG A 171 -1.22 7.08 -21.73
C ARG A 171 -0.82 7.88 -22.97
N SER A 172 -1.45 9.02 -23.20
CA SER A 172 -1.12 9.91 -24.33
C SER A 172 0.24 10.57 -24.20
N PHE A 173 0.77 10.74 -22.98
CA PHE A 173 2.04 11.44 -22.75
C PHE A 173 3.04 10.67 -21.87
N LEU A 174 2.62 9.60 -21.18
CA LEU A 174 3.51 8.75 -20.40
C LEU A 174 3.69 7.39 -21.09
N PRO A 175 4.93 7.04 -21.51
CA PRO A 175 5.18 5.75 -22.12
C PRO A 175 5.04 4.62 -21.09
N PRO A 176 4.69 3.39 -21.52
CA PRO A 176 4.66 2.23 -20.65
C PRO A 176 6.06 1.98 -20.04
N CYS A 177 6.09 1.55 -18.78
CA CYS A 177 7.31 1.18 -18.09
C CYS A 177 7.07 0.00 -17.14
N CYS A 178 8.15 -0.70 -16.78
CA CYS A 178 8.08 -1.80 -15.82
C CYS A 178 7.62 -1.28 -14.44
N VAL A 179 6.62 -1.94 -13.86
CA VAL A 179 6.05 -1.55 -12.55
C VAL A 179 7.04 -1.56 -11.40
N TYR A 180 8.11 -2.35 -11.48
CA TYR A 180 9.09 -2.48 -10.40
C TYR A 180 10.29 -1.55 -10.55
N CYS A 181 10.86 -1.43 -11.74
CA CYS A 181 12.11 -0.68 -11.97
C CYS A 181 11.95 0.55 -12.86
N GLY A 182 10.80 0.79 -13.47
CA GLY A 182 10.57 1.94 -14.34
C GLY A 182 11.28 1.89 -15.70
N THR A 183 11.95 0.78 -16.07
CA THR A 183 12.54 0.64 -17.41
C THR A 183 11.47 0.72 -18.49
N LYS A 184 11.82 1.29 -19.65
CA LYS A 184 10.92 1.47 -20.80
C LYS A 184 11.10 0.41 -21.89
N GLY A 185 11.88 -0.63 -21.63
CA GLY A 185 12.16 -1.69 -22.59
C GLY A 185 12.35 -3.05 -21.92
N ASP A 186 12.69 -4.06 -22.73
CA ASP A 186 12.91 -5.44 -22.29
C ASP A 186 11.70 -6.01 -21.53
N PHE A 187 10.50 -5.67 -22.02
CA PHE A 187 9.25 -6.16 -21.46
C PHE A 187 9.01 -7.62 -21.85
N LEU A 188 8.35 -8.37 -20.96
CA LEU A 188 7.68 -9.59 -21.41
C LEU A 188 6.57 -9.19 -22.39
N GLU A 189 6.65 -9.73 -23.59
CA GLU A 189 5.68 -9.46 -24.66
C GLU A 189 4.34 -10.14 -24.39
N SER A 190 3.30 -9.74 -25.11
CA SER A 190 1.99 -10.42 -25.01
C SER A 190 2.04 -11.88 -25.45
N SER A 191 3.02 -12.26 -26.28
CA SER A 191 3.28 -13.63 -26.74
C SER A 191 3.94 -14.52 -25.68
N ASP A 192 4.49 -13.94 -24.60
CA ASP A 192 5.05 -14.70 -23.48
C ASP A 192 3.94 -15.50 -22.78
N ASP A 193 4.16 -16.80 -22.57
CA ASP A 193 3.16 -17.71 -22.01
C ASP A 193 2.62 -17.21 -20.66
N TYR A 194 3.50 -16.68 -19.82
CA TYR A 194 3.12 -16.17 -18.51
C TYR A 194 2.25 -14.91 -18.61
N ILE A 195 2.58 -13.97 -19.50
CA ILE A 195 1.75 -12.77 -19.73
C ILE A 195 0.42 -13.13 -20.39
N SER A 196 0.45 -13.99 -21.41
CA SER A 196 -0.73 -14.51 -22.11
C SER A 196 -1.72 -15.16 -21.14
N GLU A 197 -1.24 -16.03 -20.26
CA GLU A 197 -2.07 -16.69 -19.24
C GLU A 197 -2.76 -15.66 -18.33
N LEU A 198 -2.05 -14.63 -17.88
CA LEU A 198 -2.65 -13.59 -17.04
C LEU A 198 -3.76 -12.83 -17.76
N PHE A 199 -3.61 -12.51 -19.04
CA PHE A 199 -4.65 -11.83 -19.81
C PHE A 199 -5.91 -12.68 -20.02
N THR A 200 -5.85 -14.00 -19.88
CA THR A 200 -7.06 -14.86 -19.90
C THR A 200 -7.94 -14.69 -18.64
N HIS A 201 -7.36 -14.18 -17.57
CA HIS A 201 -8.00 -14.09 -16.26
C HIS A 201 -8.18 -12.66 -15.77
N PHE A 202 -7.47 -11.69 -16.34
CA PHE A 202 -7.42 -10.31 -15.85
C PHE A 202 -7.50 -9.32 -17.02
N SER A 203 -8.31 -8.27 -16.85
CA SER A 203 -8.46 -7.21 -17.85
C SER A 203 -7.27 -6.25 -17.90
N VAL A 204 -6.44 -6.24 -16.84
CA VAL A 204 -5.26 -5.39 -16.75
C VAL A 204 -4.09 -6.25 -16.28
N VAL A 205 -3.02 -6.26 -17.07
CA VAL A 205 -1.70 -6.78 -16.69
C VAL A 205 -0.71 -5.65 -16.94
N ARG A 206 -0.01 -5.20 -15.90
CA ARG A 206 0.96 -4.11 -16.01
C ARG A 206 2.29 -4.62 -16.56
N PRO A 207 3.02 -3.80 -17.34
CA PRO A 207 4.31 -4.20 -17.89
C PRO A 207 5.30 -4.60 -16.79
N ILE A 208 6.02 -5.69 -17.04
CA ILE A 208 7.15 -6.16 -16.26
C ILE A 208 8.30 -6.48 -17.22
N CYS A 209 9.54 -6.12 -16.86
CA CYS A 209 10.70 -6.49 -17.66
C CYS A 209 11.25 -7.87 -17.30
N THR A 210 11.99 -8.48 -18.22
CA THR A 210 12.59 -9.81 -18.02
C THR A 210 13.48 -9.84 -16.77
N HIS A 211 14.26 -8.78 -16.53
CA HIS A 211 15.11 -8.65 -15.33
C HIS A 211 14.33 -8.63 -14.02
N CYS A 212 13.19 -7.93 -13.96
CA CYS A 212 12.38 -7.95 -12.74
C CYS A 212 11.69 -9.32 -12.56
N ARG A 213 11.33 -9.97 -13.67
CA ARG A 213 10.76 -11.32 -13.64
C ARG A 213 11.77 -12.34 -13.11
N SER A 214 13.03 -12.29 -13.56
CA SER A 214 14.09 -13.21 -13.11
C SER A 214 14.42 -13.04 -11.62
N LYS A 215 14.18 -11.86 -11.05
CA LYS A 215 14.25 -11.60 -9.61
C LYS A 215 13.06 -12.15 -8.80
N GLY A 216 12.11 -12.82 -9.45
CA GLY A 216 10.95 -13.44 -8.81
C GLY A 216 9.72 -12.54 -8.69
N HIS A 217 9.74 -11.33 -9.28
CA HIS A 217 8.54 -10.51 -9.30
C HIS A 217 7.50 -11.05 -10.29
N GLY A 218 6.22 -10.91 -9.93
CA GLY A 218 5.09 -11.16 -10.83
C GLY A 218 4.53 -9.86 -11.40
N ALA A 219 3.96 -9.89 -12.60
CA ALA A 219 3.22 -8.77 -13.14
C ALA A 219 2.06 -8.38 -12.20
N LYS A 220 1.78 -7.08 -12.10
CA LYS A 220 0.62 -6.59 -11.33
C LYS A 220 -0.63 -6.66 -12.17
N ILE A 221 -1.68 -7.20 -11.58
CA ILE A 221 -2.92 -7.55 -12.26
C ILE A 221 -4.13 -6.86 -11.63
N TRP A 222 -5.18 -6.62 -12.43
CA TRP A 222 -6.46 -6.09 -11.97
C TRP A 222 -7.62 -6.59 -12.84
N GLY A 223 -8.84 -6.52 -12.29
CA GLY A 223 -10.07 -6.76 -13.04
C GLY A 223 -10.26 -8.21 -13.43
N ARG A 224 -10.44 -9.09 -12.44
CA ARG A 224 -10.64 -10.52 -12.66
C ARG A 224 -11.84 -10.76 -13.59
N GLN A 225 -11.59 -11.45 -14.69
CA GLN A 225 -12.61 -11.82 -15.66
C GLN A 225 -13.34 -13.07 -15.16
N PHE A 226 -14.65 -12.94 -14.93
CA PHE A 226 -15.48 -14.10 -14.64
C PHE A 226 -15.72 -14.86 -15.94
N VAL A 227 -14.93 -15.91 -16.18
CA VAL A 227 -15.19 -16.84 -17.28
C VAL A 227 -16.53 -17.52 -17.00
N ARG A 228 -17.58 -17.16 -17.76
CA ARG A 228 -18.87 -17.86 -17.70
C ARG A 228 -18.61 -19.33 -18.03
N LYS A 229 -18.81 -20.24 -17.08
CA LYS A 229 -18.80 -21.68 -17.35
C LYS A 229 -19.81 -21.94 -18.48
N LYS A 230 -19.34 -22.45 -19.62
CA LYS A 230 -20.23 -22.96 -20.67
C LYS A 230 -21.14 -24.00 -20.00
N LYS A 231 -22.46 -23.77 -20.02
CA LYS A 231 -23.42 -24.83 -19.72
C LYS A 231 -23.14 -25.95 -20.71
N LYS A 232 -22.78 -27.14 -20.21
CA LYS A 232 -22.79 -28.35 -21.03
C LYS A 232 -24.23 -28.54 -21.50
N SER A 233 -24.48 -28.50 -22.81
CA SER A 233 -25.74 -28.94 -23.41
C SER A 233 -25.73 -30.45 -23.47
#